data_AF-A0A7S4B019-F1
#
_entry.id   AF-A0A7S4B019-F1
#
_cell.length_a   1.000
_cell.length_b   1.000
_cell.length_c   1.000
_cell.angle_alpha   90.00
_cell.angle_beta   90.00
_cell.angle_gamma   90.00
#
_symmetry.space_group_name_H-M   'P 1'
#
loop_
_entity.id
_entity.type
_entity.pdbx_description
1 polymer ?
#
loop_
_entity_poly.entity_id
_entity_poly.type
_entity_poly.pdbx_seq_one_letter_code
_entity_poly.pdbx_strand_id
1 'polypeptide(L)'
;GLLAATRASRVFLTDESEPVLRNAVENVKLNDLGTTARVRRLDWLAYPAALQRFLARADSLCVEAFSCGTTGCASENGGDGEEPAGASKSKEPVVPTDVRGDNDAGQGTTWGDGFSWAVEDVHELSQCTLVLGADVVYDVRATDALVHLLADLLRSLPHTAVALVALERRINFHLPSLSARAVAADHFAAKLREPANQLCAERIPIDFEQRFAYERVAQLELWRITTSRTVEPVEASEDQCR
;
A
#
# COMPACT_ATOMS: atom_id res chain seq x y z
N GLY A 1 -11.15 -5.78 -12.07
CA GLY A 1 -10.10 -6.46 -12.87
C GLY A 1 -10.47 -6.66 -14.32
N LEU A 2 -11.30 -7.68 -14.61
CA LEU A 2 -11.60 -8.11 -15.99
C LEU A 2 -12.21 -7.00 -16.87
N LEU A 3 -13.13 -6.20 -16.33
CA LEU A 3 -13.68 -5.04 -17.07
C LEU A 3 -12.59 -4.05 -17.50
N ALA A 4 -11.60 -3.79 -16.65
CA ALA A 4 -10.49 -2.90 -16.99
C ALA A 4 -9.61 -3.49 -18.11
N ALA A 5 -9.47 -4.82 -18.15
CA ALA A 5 -8.70 -5.51 -19.19
C ALA A 5 -9.34 -5.41 -20.59
N THR A 6 -10.61 -5.00 -20.69
CA THR A 6 -11.25 -4.72 -21.99
C THR A 6 -10.79 -3.39 -22.63
N ARG A 7 -10.11 -2.53 -21.87
CA ARG A 7 -9.68 -1.19 -22.31
C ARG A 7 -8.21 -0.89 -22.05
N ALA A 8 -7.62 -1.53 -21.03
CA ALA A 8 -6.21 -1.36 -20.71
C ALA A 8 -5.32 -2.24 -21.61
N SER A 9 -4.11 -1.77 -21.88
CA SER A 9 -3.07 -2.55 -22.56
C SER A 9 -2.53 -3.68 -21.69
N ARG A 10 -2.55 -3.48 -20.36
CA ARG A 10 -2.16 -4.47 -19.36
C ARG A 10 -2.97 -4.29 -18.09
N VAL A 11 -3.33 -5.40 -17.45
CA VAL A 11 -3.89 -5.42 -16.10
C VAL A 11 -3.16 -6.44 -15.23
N PHE A 12 -2.78 -6.03 -14.03
CA PHE A 12 -2.36 -6.95 -12.98
C PHE A 12 -3.55 -7.23 -12.05
N LEU A 13 -3.93 -8.50 -11.92
CA LEU A 13 -4.91 -8.96 -10.96
C LEU A 13 -4.15 -9.52 -9.77
N THR A 14 -4.34 -8.93 -8.60
CA THR A 14 -3.53 -9.22 -7.43
C THR A 14 -4.35 -9.61 -6.23
N ASP A 15 -3.87 -10.60 -5.49
CA ASP A 15 -4.43 -11.06 -4.22
C ASP A 15 -3.33 -11.79 -3.43
N GLU A 16 -3.53 -12.06 -2.15
CA GLU A 16 -2.65 -12.89 -1.33
C GLU A 16 -3.01 -14.38 -1.48
N SER A 17 -4.32 -14.67 -1.54
CA SER A 17 -4.91 -15.99 -1.40
C SER A 17 -4.78 -16.80 -2.68
N GLU A 18 -4.07 -17.92 -2.61
CA GLU A 18 -3.88 -18.80 -3.77
C GLU A 18 -5.20 -19.31 -4.39
N PRO A 19 -6.22 -19.73 -3.61
CA PRO A 19 -7.54 -20.02 -4.18
C PRO A 19 -8.13 -18.87 -4.99
N VAL A 20 -8.00 -17.63 -4.53
CA VAL A 20 -8.50 -16.44 -5.23
C VAL A 20 -7.71 -16.21 -6.52
N LEU A 21 -6.38 -16.36 -6.46
CA LEU A 21 -5.49 -16.24 -7.64
C LEU A 21 -5.80 -17.32 -8.70
N ARG A 22 -6.02 -18.58 -8.29
CA ARG A 22 -6.43 -19.65 -9.22
C ARG A 22 -7.78 -19.36 -9.87
N ASN A 23 -8.75 -18.87 -9.10
CA ASN A 23 -10.04 -18.43 -9.63
C ASN A 23 -9.87 -17.26 -10.61
N ALA A 24 -8.98 -16.30 -10.32
CA ALA A 24 -8.68 -15.21 -11.23
C ALA A 24 -8.09 -15.71 -12.55
N VAL A 25 -7.21 -16.71 -12.52
CA VAL A 25 -6.67 -17.34 -13.75
C VAL A 25 -7.77 -17.99 -14.58
N GLU A 26 -8.68 -18.74 -13.96
CA GLU A 26 -9.80 -19.34 -14.70
C GLU A 26 -10.70 -18.27 -15.32
N ASN A 27 -10.99 -17.18 -14.59
CA ASN A 27 -11.75 -16.06 -15.13
C ASN A 27 -11.02 -15.36 -16.30
N VAL A 28 -9.70 -15.22 -16.24
CA VAL A 28 -8.90 -14.68 -17.36
C VAL A 28 -9.04 -15.58 -18.59
N LYS A 29 -8.97 -16.91 -18.43
CA LYS A 29 -9.14 -17.86 -19.53
C LYS A 29 -10.55 -17.81 -20.12
N LEU A 30 -11.58 -17.81 -19.27
CA LEU A 30 -12.99 -17.76 -19.71
C LEU A 30 -13.33 -16.51 -20.51
N ASN A 31 -12.56 -15.43 -20.34
CA ASN A 31 -12.76 -14.16 -21.05
C ASN A 31 -11.72 -13.91 -22.15
N ASP A 32 -10.86 -14.88 -22.47
CA ASP A 32 -9.76 -14.76 -23.45
C ASP A 32 -8.84 -13.55 -23.20
N LEU A 33 -8.50 -13.30 -21.93
CA LEU A 33 -7.70 -12.14 -21.51
C LEU A 33 -6.24 -12.50 -21.23
N GLY A 34 -5.76 -13.68 -21.62
CA GLY A 34 -4.45 -14.20 -21.24
C GLY A 34 -3.27 -13.35 -21.72
N THR A 35 -3.43 -12.61 -22.81
CA THR A 35 -2.40 -11.68 -23.31
C THR A 35 -2.43 -10.33 -22.59
N THR A 36 -3.54 -9.95 -21.96
CA THR A 36 -3.73 -8.61 -21.39
C THR A 36 -3.62 -8.62 -19.87
N ALA A 37 -4.17 -9.65 -19.22
CA ALA A 37 -4.24 -9.77 -17.78
C ALA A 37 -3.18 -10.75 -17.24
N ARG A 38 -2.42 -10.32 -16.24
CA ARG A 38 -1.48 -11.15 -15.48
C ARG A 38 -1.97 -11.29 -14.05
N VAL A 39 -1.95 -12.50 -13.53
CA VAL A 39 -2.33 -12.79 -12.13
C VAL A 39 -1.07 -12.90 -11.29
N ARG A 40 -0.95 -12.11 -10.24
CA ARG A 40 0.24 -12.04 -9.39
C ARG A 40 -0.11 -11.98 -7.92
N ARG A 41 0.70 -12.61 -7.08
CA ARG A 41 0.50 -12.58 -5.63
C ARG A 41 0.97 -11.24 -5.07
N LEU A 42 0.13 -10.57 -4.29
CA LEU A 42 0.49 -9.33 -3.61
C LEU A 42 -0.10 -9.35 -2.20
N ASP A 43 0.76 -9.61 -1.22
CA ASP A 43 0.45 -9.38 0.18
C ASP A 43 0.80 -7.93 0.53
N TRP A 44 -0.18 -7.17 1.00
CA TRP A 44 0.00 -5.76 1.39
C TRP A 44 0.84 -5.62 2.66
N LEU A 45 0.94 -6.68 3.47
CA LEU A 45 1.66 -6.70 4.75
C LEU A 45 3.10 -7.17 4.59
N ALA A 46 3.40 -7.88 3.51
CA ALA A 46 4.73 -8.40 3.21
C ALA A 46 4.98 -8.36 1.70
N TYR A 47 5.50 -7.23 1.21
CA TYR A 47 5.73 -7.05 -0.22
C TYR A 47 6.66 -8.14 -0.78
N PRO A 48 6.32 -8.72 -1.95
CA PRO A 48 7.21 -9.62 -2.68
C PRO A 48 8.58 -8.98 -2.90
N ALA A 49 9.65 -9.77 -2.76
CA ALA A 49 11.03 -9.28 -2.89
C ALA A 49 11.30 -8.52 -4.20
N ALA A 50 10.65 -8.95 -5.30
CA ALA A 50 10.75 -8.28 -6.60
C ALA A 50 10.20 -6.83 -6.57
N LEU A 51 9.17 -6.56 -5.75
CA LEU A 51 8.56 -5.24 -5.62
C LEU A 51 9.25 -4.34 -4.59
N GLN A 52 9.93 -4.90 -3.59
CA GLN A 52 10.58 -4.11 -2.54
C GLN A 52 11.52 -3.04 -3.09
N ARG A 53 12.36 -3.36 -4.09
CA ARG A 53 13.26 -2.39 -4.72
C ARG A 53 12.52 -1.32 -5.52
N PHE A 54 11.41 -1.69 -6.17
CA PHE A 54 10.59 -0.77 -6.95
C PHE A 54 9.88 0.23 -6.04
N LEU A 55 9.37 -0.23 -4.90
CA LEU A 55 8.66 0.60 -3.93
C LEU A 55 9.63 1.45 -3.09
N ALA A 56 10.81 0.94 -2.73
CA ALA A 56 11.81 1.68 -1.94
C ALA A 56 12.42 2.90 -2.68
N ARG A 57 12.40 2.93 -4.02
CA ARG A 57 12.89 4.09 -4.81
C ARG A 57 12.12 5.38 -4.50
N ALA A 58 10.89 5.27 -4.02
CA ALA A 58 10.07 6.41 -3.67
C ALA A 58 10.60 7.21 -2.46
N ASP A 59 11.32 6.57 -1.54
CA ASP A 59 11.83 7.23 -0.33
C ASP A 59 13.07 8.08 -0.61
N SER A 60 13.91 7.69 -1.57
CA SER A 60 15.17 8.38 -1.85
C SER A 60 15.00 9.77 -2.48
N LEU A 61 13.84 10.05 -3.12
CA LEU A 61 13.55 11.36 -3.70
C LEU A 61 13.03 12.38 -2.67
N CYS A 62 12.58 11.93 -1.50
CA CYS A 62 12.07 12.81 -0.45
C CYS A 62 13.17 13.34 0.48
N VAL A 63 14.32 12.64 0.58
CA VAL A 63 15.40 13.02 1.52
C VAL A 63 16.28 14.15 0.97
N GLU A 64 16.45 14.25 -0.36
CA GLU A 64 17.27 15.31 -0.94
C GLU A 64 16.64 16.71 -0.89
N ALA A 65 15.32 16.80 -0.67
CA ALA A 65 14.60 18.07 -0.57
C ALA A 65 14.71 18.76 0.81
N PHE A 66 15.33 18.11 1.82
CA PHE A 66 15.45 18.66 3.18
C PHE A 66 16.88 19.02 3.61
N SER A 67 17.87 18.93 2.72
CA SER A 67 19.24 19.35 3.03
C SER A 67 19.68 20.53 2.17
N CYS A 68 19.00 21.67 2.28
CA CYS A 68 19.60 22.93 1.88
C CYS A 68 19.26 24.03 2.87
N GLY A 69 20.28 24.45 3.64
CA GLY A 69 20.29 25.73 4.36
C GLY A 69 20.38 25.65 5.88
N THR A 70 21.56 25.37 6.43
CA THR A 70 22.31 26.39 7.20
C THR A 70 23.76 25.94 7.45
N THR A 71 24.70 26.70 6.90
CA THR A 71 26.11 26.76 7.32
C THR A 71 26.25 27.49 8.65
N GLY A 72 27.11 27.03 9.55
CA GLY A 72 27.73 27.93 10.54
C GLY A 72 28.17 27.35 11.89
N CYS A 73 29.46 27.02 11.96
CA CYS A 73 30.39 27.27 13.06
C CYS A 73 30.50 26.32 14.27
N ALA A 74 31.76 26.03 14.56
CA ALA A 74 32.32 25.16 15.58
C ALA A 74 32.40 25.81 16.98
N SER A 75 32.51 24.97 18.01
CA SER A 75 33.56 25.10 19.04
C SER A 75 33.60 23.85 19.93
N GLU A 76 34.83 23.45 20.24
CA GLU A 76 35.25 22.43 21.19
C GLU A 76 35.09 22.88 22.67
N ASN A 77 35.06 21.88 23.56
CA ASN A 77 35.49 21.80 24.98
C ASN A 77 34.59 20.74 25.66
N GLY A 78 35.02 19.69 26.35
CA GLY A 78 36.24 19.43 27.12
C GLY A 78 35.82 19.14 28.59
N GLY A 79 36.19 17.98 29.14
CA GLY A 79 36.28 17.76 30.60
C GLY A 79 35.35 16.72 31.24
N ASP A 80 35.94 15.54 31.51
CA ASP A 80 36.04 14.79 32.78
C ASP A 80 34.80 14.35 33.61
N GLY A 81 34.86 13.09 34.08
CA GLY A 81 34.42 12.77 35.45
C GLY A 81 33.61 11.49 35.68
N GLU A 82 34.30 10.46 36.18
CA GLU A 82 33.89 9.50 37.24
C GLU A 82 32.90 8.34 36.98
N GLU A 83 33.49 7.14 37.02
CA GLU A 83 32.93 5.87 37.55
C GLU A 83 32.75 5.98 39.10
N PRO A 84 31.88 5.19 39.77
CA PRO A 84 32.26 3.79 40.06
C PRO A 84 31.14 2.73 40.18
N ALA A 85 31.63 1.49 40.06
CA ALA A 85 31.13 0.17 40.44
C ALA A 85 29.99 -0.03 41.47
N GLY A 86 29.18 -1.06 41.23
CA GLY A 86 28.38 -1.76 42.25
C GLY A 86 27.77 -3.07 41.71
N ALA A 87 28.09 -4.20 42.32
CA ALA A 87 27.92 -5.55 41.78
C ALA A 87 26.72 -6.35 42.35
N SER A 88 26.36 -7.42 41.63
CA SER A 88 26.01 -8.79 42.10
C SER A 88 24.56 -9.31 42.14
N LYS A 89 24.41 -10.48 41.48
CA LYS A 89 23.58 -11.70 41.78
C LYS A 89 22.07 -11.60 41.50
N SER A 90 21.31 -12.60 41.01
CA SER A 90 21.44 -14.07 40.82
C SER A 90 20.16 -14.55 40.10
N LYS A 91 20.24 -15.40 39.05
CA LYS A 91 19.96 -16.87 39.02
C LYS A 91 18.49 -17.28 38.68
N GLU A 92 18.36 -17.90 37.50
CA GLU A 92 17.39 -18.87 36.91
C GLU A 92 15.94 -19.05 37.43
N PRO A 93 15.02 -19.41 36.50
CA PRO A 93 14.31 -20.69 36.68
C PRO A 93 14.16 -21.52 35.38
N VAL A 94 14.48 -22.82 35.43
CA VAL A 94 13.58 -24.00 35.52
C VAL A 94 12.84 -24.38 34.22
N VAL A 95 13.22 -25.55 33.71
CA VAL A 95 12.60 -26.35 32.63
C VAL A 95 11.32 -27.03 33.12
N PRO A 96 10.29 -27.17 32.27
CA PRO A 96 9.46 -28.38 32.31
C PRO A 96 9.53 -29.18 31.01
N THR A 97 9.65 -30.49 31.20
CA THR A 97 9.78 -31.59 30.26
C THR A 97 8.51 -31.88 29.44
N ASP A 98 8.73 -32.18 28.16
CA ASP A 98 8.04 -33.11 27.24
C ASP A 98 6.56 -33.49 27.49
N VAL A 99 5.72 -33.10 26.52
CA VAL A 99 4.66 -33.98 25.99
C VAL A 99 4.72 -33.95 24.46
N ARG A 100 4.74 -35.14 23.87
CA ARG A 100 4.93 -35.48 22.45
C ARG A 100 3.78 -35.04 21.53
N GLY A 101 4.13 -34.78 20.26
CA GLY A 101 3.25 -34.73 19.08
C GLY A 101 2.99 -33.29 18.64
N ASP A 102 3.38 -32.77 17.48
CA ASP A 102 3.79 -33.38 16.22
C ASP A 102 4.91 -32.54 15.60
N ASN A 103 5.87 -33.22 14.96
CA ASN A 103 6.86 -32.56 14.10
C ASN A 103 6.14 -32.05 12.84
N ASP A 104 5.63 -30.82 12.87
CA ASP A 104 5.47 -30.03 11.64
C ASP A 104 6.64 -29.05 11.56
N ALA A 105 7.82 -29.64 11.37
CA ALA A 105 8.99 -28.91 10.93
C ALA A 105 8.62 -28.25 9.60
N GLY A 106 8.65 -26.92 9.58
CA GLY A 106 8.31 -26.08 8.45
C GLY A 106 8.74 -26.68 7.12
N GLN A 107 7.78 -27.29 6.45
CA GLN A 107 7.86 -27.53 5.02
C GLN A 107 7.69 -26.16 4.39
N GLY A 108 8.81 -25.51 4.08
CA GLY A 108 8.84 -24.45 3.09
C GLY A 108 8.12 -24.96 1.85
N THR A 109 6.92 -24.45 1.62
CA THR A 109 6.11 -24.76 0.45
C THR A 109 6.83 -24.22 -0.79
N THR A 110 7.76 -24.99 -1.33
CA THR A 110 8.35 -24.80 -2.66
C THR A 110 7.39 -25.37 -3.71
N TRP A 111 6.14 -24.92 -3.70
CA TRP A 111 5.38 -24.89 -4.94
C TRP A 111 5.98 -23.72 -5.72
N GLY A 112 6.61 -23.97 -6.87
CA GLY A 112 7.02 -22.89 -7.78
C GLY A 112 5.76 -22.10 -8.12
N ASP A 113 5.54 -21.00 -7.42
CA ASP A 113 4.26 -20.33 -7.40
C ASP A 113 4.15 -19.54 -8.70
N GLY A 114 3.30 -20.01 -9.61
CA GLY A 114 3.02 -19.38 -10.90
C GLY A 114 2.42 -17.96 -10.81
N PHE A 115 2.46 -17.36 -9.62
CA PHE A 115 1.98 -16.03 -9.27
C PHE A 115 3.10 -15.09 -8.79
N SER A 116 4.35 -15.55 -8.75
CA SER A 116 5.50 -14.70 -8.44
C SER A 116 5.69 -13.59 -9.48
N TRP A 117 6.28 -12.48 -9.04
CA TRP A 117 6.56 -11.32 -9.90
C TRP A 117 7.88 -11.50 -10.65
N ALA A 118 7.81 -11.53 -11.97
CA ALA A 118 8.99 -11.48 -12.83
C ALA A 118 9.51 -10.05 -12.97
N VAL A 119 10.75 -9.89 -13.43
CA VAL A 119 11.35 -8.55 -13.66
C VAL A 119 10.55 -7.76 -14.69
N GLU A 120 10.04 -8.45 -15.71
CA GLU A 120 9.19 -7.89 -16.76
C GLU A 120 7.86 -7.39 -16.20
N ASP A 121 7.30 -8.08 -15.20
CA ASP A 121 6.08 -7.63 -14.52
C ASP A 121 6.31 -6.31 -13.79
N VAL A 122 7.44 -6.19 -13.08
CA VAL A 122 7.80 -4.96 -12.36
C VAL A 122 8.07 -3.81 -13.34
N HIS A 123 8.74 -4.09 -14.45
CA HIS A 123 8.96 -3.10 -15.50
C HIS A 123 7.63 -2.62 -16.10
N GLU A 124 6.71 -3.52 -16.43
CA GLU A 124 5.38 -3.15 -16.94
C GLU A 124 4.54 -2.43 -15.87
N LEU A 125 4.61 -2.85 -14.61
CA LEU A 125 3.96 -2.19 -13.48
C LEU A 125 4.43 -0.75 -13.33
N SER A 126 5.72 -0.45 -13.57
CA SER A 126 6.26 0.91 -13.47
C SER A 126 5.61 1.92 -14.43
N GLN A 127 4.87 1.44 -15.44
CA GLN A 127 4.14 2.26 -16.40
C GLN A 127 2.64 2.35 -16.09
N CYS A 128 2.19 1.74 -14.99
CA CYS A 128 0.80 1.71 -14.60
C CYS A 128 0.28 3.11 -14.22
N THR A 129 -0.86 3.50 -14.77
CA THR A 129 -1.49 4.80 -14.51
C THR A 129 -2.78 4.68 -13.69
N LEU A 130 -3.26 3.47 -13.43
CA LEU A 130 -4.53 3.25 -12.75
C LEU A 130 -4.46 2.07 -11.79
N VAL A 131 -4.69 2.35 -10.51
CA VAL A 131 -4.89 1.34 -9.47
C VAL A 131 -6.37 1.25 -9.17
N LEU A 132 -6.90 0.03 -9.08
CA LEU A 132 -8.32 -0.20 -8.81
C LEU A 132 -8.47 -1.07 -7.55
N GLY A 133 -9.20 -0.56 -6.57
CA GLY A 133 -9.66 -1.32 -5.40
C GLY A 133 -11.18 -1.34 -5.36
N ALA A 134 -11.79 -2.49 -5.09
CA ALA A 134 -13.23 -2.62 -4.94
C ALA A 134 -13.53 -3.48 -3.70
N ASP A 135 -14.23 -2.90 -2.73
CA ASP A 135 -14.58 -3.51 -1.44
C ASP A 135 -13.38 -4.09 -0.67
N VAL A 136 -12.24 -3.40 -0.76
CA VAL A 136 -10.96 -3.78 -0.13
C VAL A 136 -10.78 -3.21 1.28
N VAL A 137 -11.74 -2.42 1.76
CA VAL A 137 -11.70 -1.73 3.06
C VAL A 137 -12.72 -2.36 4.01
N TYR A 138 -12.30 -3.37 4.77
CA TYR A 138 -13.20 -4.12 5.68
C TYR A 138 -12.67 -4.28 7.11
N ASP A 139 -11.36 -4.18 7.34
CA ASP A 139 -10.76 -4.16 8.67
C ASP A 139 -9.62 -3.13 8.78
N VAL A 140 -9.31 -2.71 10.01
CA VAL A 140 -8.33 -1.65 10.30
C VAL A 140 -6.91 -2.03 9.87
N ARG A 141 -6.50 -3.28 10.08
CA ARG A 141 -5.13 -3.74 9.78
C ARG A 141 -4.90 -3.84 8.28
N ALA A 142 -5.83 -4.42 7.54
CA ALA A 142 -5.77 -4.45 6.07
C ALA A 142 -5.85 -3.03 5.50
N THR A 143 -6.62 -2.13 6.13
CA THR A 143 -6.70 -0.72 5.73
C THR A 143 -5.36 0.01 5.88
N ASP A 144 -4.65 -0.18 6.99
CA ASP A 144 -3.31 0.41 7.19
C ASP A 144 -2.33 -0.07 6.12
N ALA A 145 -2.30 -1.38 5.87
CA ALA A 145 -1.44 -1.98 4.86
C ALA A 145 -1.78 -1.47 3.44
N LEU A 146 -3.07 -1.36 3.12
CA LEU A 146 -3.53 -0.81 1.85
C LEU A 146 -3.08 0.65 1.66
N VAL A 147 -3.23 1.50 2.68
CA VAL A 147 -2.85 2.92 2.56
C VAL A 147 -1.35 3.08 2.39
N HIS A 148 -0.54 2.30 3.12
CA HIS A 148 0.92 2.29 2.92
C HIS A 148 1.29 1.81 1.51
N LEU A 149 0.66 0.73 1.03
CA LEU A 149 0.85 0.27 -0.35
C LEU A 149 0.48 1.34 -1.37
N LEU A 150 -0.66 2.02 -1.22
CA LEU A 150 -1.07 3.09 -2.12
C LEU A 150 -0.06 4.25 -2.12
N ALA A 151 0.45 4.64 -0.94
CA ALA A 151 1.47 5.67 -0.82
C ALA A 151 2.76 5.28 -1.54
N ASP A 152 3.29 4.07 -1.30
CA ASP A 152 4.51 3.59 -1.95
C ASP A 152 4.33 3.46 -3.46
N LEU A 153 3.23 2.85 -3.88
CA LEU A 153 2.96 2.57 -5.28
C LEU A 153 2.74 3.87 -6.07
N LEU A 154 1.90 4.79 -5.60
CA LEU A 154 1.65 6.06 -6.30
C LEU A 154 2.89 6.96 -6.37
N ARG A 155 3.83 6.85 -5.42
CA ARG A 155 5.11 7.56 -5.49
C ARG A 155 6.07 6.94 -6.50
N SER A 156 6.07 5.61 -6.65
CA SER A 156 6.91 4.89 -7.61
C SER A 156 6.34 4.83 -9.03
N LEU A 157 5.04 5.10 -9.20
CA LEU A 157 4.36 5.16 -10.50
C LEU A 157 4.50 6.55 -11.17
N PRO A 158 4.16 6.66 -12.48
CA PRO A 158 4.14 7.95 -13.16
C PRO A 158 3.28 8.97 -12.41
N HIS A 159 3.64 10.25 -12.50
CA HIS A 159 2.94 11.34 -11.79
C HIS A 159 1.45 11.48 -12.17
N THR A 160 1.04 10.93 -13.31
CA THR A 160 -0.36 10.88 -13.76
C THR A 160 -1.14 9.71 -13.17
N ALA A 161 -0.49 8.82 -12.42
CA ALA A 161 -1.13 7.64 -11.85
C ALA A 161 -2.16 8.03 -10.79
N VAL A 162 -3.29 7.34 -10.82
CA VAL A 162 -4.41 7.53 -9.90
C VAL A 162 -4.88 6.19 -9.36
N ALA A 163 -5.23 6.17 -8.08
CA ALA A 163 -5.95 5.06 -7.48
C ALA A 163 -7.43 5.41 -7.35
N LEU A 164 -8.29 4.51 -7.82
CA LEU A 164 -9.72 4.56 -7.61
C LEU A 164 -10.12 3.42 -6.66
N VAL A 165 -10.63 3.78 -5.49
CA VAL A 165 -11.07 2.82 -4.47
C VAL A 165 -12.57 2.97 -4.26
N ALA A 166 -13.31 1.95 -4.65
CA ALA A 166 -14.73 1.83 -4.37
C ALA A 166 -14.94 1.01 -3.10
N LEU A 167 -15.79 1.47 -2.19
CA LEU A 167 -16.17 0.72 -0.99
C LEU A 167 -17.64 0.96 -0.60
N GLU A 168 -18.18 0.01 0.16
CA GLU A 168 -19.47 0.15 0.84
C GLU A 168 -19.23 0.43 2.33
N ARG A 169 -19.86 1.47 2.88
CA ARG A 169 -19.83 1.75 4.32
C ARG A 169 -20.62 0.70 5.09
N ARG A 170 -19.92 -0.29 5.64
CA ARG A 170 -20.49 -1.30 6.55
C ARG A 170 -20.68 -0.72 7.96
N ILE A 171 -21.87 -0.18 8.22
CA ILE A 171 -22.23 0.39 9.53
C ILE A 171 -22.57 -0.74 10.50
N ASN A 172 -21.76 -0.89 11.54
CA ASN A 172 -21.94 -1.89 12.58
C ASN A 172 -21.96 -1.23 13.97
N PHE A 173 -22.49 -1.94 14.97
CA PHE A 173 -22.39 -1.48 16.35
C PHE A 173 -20.95 -1.63 16.85
N HIS A 174 -20.30 -0.50 17.13
CA HIS A 174 -18.93 -0.45 17.61
C HIS A 174 -18.94 -0.52 19.14
N LEU A 175 -18.63 -1.69 19.69
CA LEU A 175 -18.67 -1.95 21.14
C LEU A 175 -17.86 -0.94 21.98
N PRO A 176 -16.62 -0.55 21.63
CA PRO A 176 -15.85 0.39 22.45
C PRO A 176 -16.46 1.78 22.56
N SER A 177 -17.14 2.26 21.51
CA SER A 177 -17.82 3.58 21.54
C SER A 177 -19.33 3.50 21.81
N LEU A 178 -19.86 2.28 21.96
CA LEU A 178 -21.29 1.99 22.11
C LEU A 178 -22.17 2.73 21.08
N SER A 179 -21.71 2.79 19.81
CA SER A 179 -22.38 3.55 18.76
C SER A 179 -22.30 2.88 17.39
N ALA A 180 -23.24 3.18 16.51
CA ALA A 180 -23.24 2.68 15.13
C ALA A 180 -22.20 3.43 14.30
N ARG A 181 -21.23 2.70 13.72
CA ARG A 181 -20.10 3.27 12.98
C ARG A 181 -19.67 2.41 11.80
N ALA A 182 -19.14 3.06 10.77
CA ALA A 182 -18.43 2.41 9.67
C ALA A 182 -16.93 2.41 9.95
N VAL A 183 -16.50 1.63 10.94
CA VAL A 183 -15.14 1.71 11.53
C VAL A 183 -14.02 1.68 10.50
N ALA A 184 -14.04 0.72 9.57
CA ALA A 184 -13.00 0.60 8.54
C ALA A 184 -13.00 1.79 7.55
N ALA A 185 -14.18 2.23 7.09
CA ALA A 185 -14.31 3.36 6.19
C ALA A 185 -13.87 4.69 6.86
N ASP A 186 -14.27 4.90 8.12
CA ASP A 186 -13.88 6.07 8.90
C ASP A 186 -12.35 6.08 9.12
N HIS A 187 -11.76 4.92 9.41
CA HIS A 187 -10.31 4.75 9.57
C HIS A 187 -9.56 5.02 8.26
N PHE A 188 -10.02 4.46 7.15
CA PHE A 188 -9.47 4.71 5.82
C PHE A 188 -9.44 6.20 5.47
N ALA A 189 -10.57 6.90 5.66
CA ALA A 189 -10.65 8.33 5.40
C ALA A 189 -9.77 9.18 6.35
N ALA A 190 -9.47 8.68 7.56
CA ALA A 190 -8.50 9.31 8.45
C ALA A 190 -7.07 9.10 7.95
N LYS A 191 -6.69 7.85 7.64
CA LYS A 191 -5.36 7.49 7.12
C LYS A 191 -5.00 8.24 5.84
N LEU A 192 -5.94 8.39 4.91
CA LEU A 192 -5.71 9.16 3.66
C LEU A 192 -5.40 10.65 3.89
N ARG A 193 -5.79 11.22 5.04
CA ARG A 193 -5.52 12.63 5.40
C ARG A 193 -4.25 12.81 6.21
N GLU A 194 -3.59 11.73 6.63
CA GLU A 194 -2.35 11.83 7.39
C GLU A 194 -1.24 12.40 6.48
N PRO A 195 -0.60 13.53 6.87
CA PRO A 195 0.42 14.15 6.04
C PRO A 195 1.60 13.24 5.71
N ALA A 196 1.93 12.32 6.63
CA ALA A 196 3.01 11.34 6.47
C ALA A 196 2.82 10.44 5.22
N ASN A 197 1.57 10.18 4.82
CA ASN A 197 1.28 9.34 3.66
C ASN A 197 1.48 10.07 2.32
N GLN A 198 1.56 11.41 2.33
CA GLN A 198 1.74 12.23 1.12
C GLN A 198 0.72 11.88 0.02
N LEU A 199 -0.54 11.74 0.42
CA LEU A 199 -1.67 11.42 -0.45
C LEU A 199 -2.63 12.62 -0.52
N CYS A 200 -3.16 12.87 -1.71
CA CYS A 200 -4.34 13.71 -1.93
C CYS A 200 -5.50 12.78 -2.23
N ALA A 201 -6.58 12.85 -1.45
CA ALA A 201 -7.76 12.01 -1.64
C ALA A 201 -9.04 12.84 -1.68
N GLU A 202 -9.91 12.54 -2.62
CA GLU A 202 -11.23 13.14 -2.77
C GLU A 202 -12.29 12.09 -3.06
N ARG A 203 -13.53 12.34 -2.62
CA ARG A 203 -14.68 11.51 -3.00
C ARG A 203 -15.21 11.96 -4.35
N ILE A 204 -15.40 11.00 -5.26
CA ILE A 204 -16.03 11.23 -6.55
C ILE A 204 -17.55 11.02 -6.39
N PRO A 205 -18.39 11.96 -6.87
CA PRO A 205 -19.83 11.74 -6.99
C PRO A 205 -20.16 10.47 -7.79
N ILE A 206 -21.10 9.67 -7.29
CA ILE A 206 -21.50 8.39 -7.92
C ILE A 206 -22.78 8.52 -8.74
N ASP A 207 -23.13 9.72 -9.19
CA ASP A 207 -24.29 10.06 -10.01
C ASP A 207 -24.03 9.89 -11.52
N PHE A 208 -22.86 9.38 -11.90
CA PHE A 208 -22.52 9.04 -13.29
C PHE A 208 -23.45 7.97 -13.90
N GLU A 209 -23.46 7.86 -15.23
CA GLU A 209 -24.30 6.90 -15.96
C GLU A 209 -24.17 5.46 -15.41
N GLN A 210 -25.32 4.85 -15.07
CA GLN A 210 -25.36 3.51 -14.53
C GLN A 210 -25.53 2.47 -15.64
N ARG A 211 -24.47 1.72 -15.95
CA ARG A 211 -24.48 0.70 -17.02
C ARG A 211 -25.02 -0.66 -16.60
N PHE A 212 -24.96 -0.97 -15.31
CA PHE A 212 -25.44 -2.23 -14.74
C PHE A 212 -26.69 -1.99 -13.91
N ALA A 213 -27.67 -2.87 -13.94
CA ALA A 213 -28.83 -2.78 -13.06
C ALA A 213 -28.46 -3.22 -11.64
N TYR A 214 -28.26 -2.26 -10.74
CA TYR A 214 -28.02 -2.48 -9.31
C TYR A 214 -28.59 -1.31 -8.50
N GLU A 215 -28.82 -1.49 -7.20
CA GLU A 215 -29.25 -0.41 -6.34
C GLU A 215 -28.04 0.44 -5.90
N ARG A 216 -28.05 1.74 -6.18
CA ARG A 216 -27.08 2.68 -5.61
C ARG A 216 -27.55 3.13 -4.24
N VAL A 217 -26.99 2.52 -3.21
CA VAL A 217 -27.25 2.90 -1.82
C VAL A 217 -26.34 4.04 -1.38
N ALA A 218 -26.78 4.83 -0.39
CA ALA A 218 -26.05 5.99 0.12
C ALA A 218 -24.70 5.63 0.77
N GLN A 219 -24.49 4.34 1.07
CA GLN A 219 -23.28 3.79 1.67
C GLN A 219 -22.16 3.54 0.65
N LEU A 220 -22.45 3.59 -0.66
CA LEU A 220 -21.43 3.44 -1.69
C LEU A 220 -20.59 4.71 -1.80
N GLU A 221 -19.28 4.54 -1.70
CA GLU A 221 -18.31 5.62 -1.89
C GLU A 221 -17.31 5.25 -2.98
N LEU A 222 -16.89 6.25 -3.74
CA LEU A 222 -15.78 6.17 -4.69
C LEU A 222 -14.75 7.22 -4.33
N TRP A 223 -13.52 6.78 -4.10
CA TRP A 223 -12.39 7.64 -3.76
C TRP A 223 -11.41 7.72 -4.91
N ARG A 224 -10.99 8.94 -5.24
CA ARG A 224 -9.84 9.23 -6.09
C ARG A 224 -8.66 9.59 -5.21
N ILE A 225 -7.55 8.91 -5.41
CA ILE A 225 -6.34 9.09 -4.61
C ILE A 225 -5.16 9.29 -5.56
N THR A 226 -4.39 10.35 -5.31
CA THR A 226 -3.15 10.67 -6.00
C THR A 226 -2.06 10.98 -4.98
N THR A 227 -0.81 11.05 -5.41
CA THR A 227 0.28 11.53 -4.54
C THR A 227 0.26 13.05 -4.44
N SER A 228 0.53 13.59 -3.24
CA SER A 228 0.73 15.01 -3.00
C SER A 228 2.18 15.37 -3.32
N ARG A 229 2.53 15.53 -4.60
CA ARG A 229 3.86 16.05 -4.95
C ARG A 229 3.83 17.57 -4.90
N THR A 230 4.74 18.16 -4.13
CA THR A 230 5.08 19.58 -4.19
C THR A 230 5.59 19.86 -5.60
N VAL A 231 4.83 20.62 -6.38
CA VAL A 231 5.36 21.24 -7.59
C VAL A 231 6.28 22.35 -7.10
N GLU A 232 7.59 22.18 -7.24
CA GLU A 232 8.54 23.30 -7.16
C GLU A 232 8.00 24.41 -8.06
N PRO A 233 7.78 25.64 -7.55
CA PRO A 233 7.38 26.74 -8.40
C PRO A 233 8.44 26.89 -9.49
N VAL A 234 8.04 26.78 -10.75
CA VAL A 234 8.89 27.23 -11.86
C VAL A 234 9.06 28.72 -11.62
N GLU A 235 10.23 29.13 -11.10
CA GLU A 235 10.61 30.54 -11.07
C GLU A 235 10.46 31.05 -12.49
N ALA A 236 9.46 31.91 -12.69
CA ALA A 236 9.30 32.62 -13.94
C ALA A 236 10.57 33.45 -14.13
N SER A 237 11.45 33.02 -15.03
CA SER A 237 12.55 33.85 -15.49
C SER A 237 11.94 35.07 -16.18
N GLU A 238 11.85 36.18 -15.44
CA GLU A 238 11.71 37.51 -15.99
C GLU A 238 12.97 37.85 -16.78
N ASP A 239 13.10 37.32 -18.00
CA ASP A 239 14.14 37.77 -18.93
C ASP A 239 13.76 37.43 -20.37
N GLN A 240 12.71 38.09 -20.88
CA GLN A 240 12.71 38.55 -22.28
C GLN A 240 11.64 39.62 -22.54
N CYS A 241 11.89 40.85 -22.07
CA CYS A 241 11.33 42.03 -22.72
C CYS A 241 12.20 43.27 -22.43
N ARG A 242 13.34 43.39 -23.11
CA ARG A 242 13.78 44.56 -23.91
C ARG A 242 15.26 44.49 -24.24
#